data_AF-A0A953GJ40-F1
#
_entry.id   AF-A0A953GJ40-F1
#
_cell.length_a   1.000
_cell.length_b   1.000
_cell.length_c   1.000
_cell.angle_alpha   90.00
_cell.angle_beta   90.00
_cell.angle_gamma   90.00
#
_symmetry.space_group_name_H-M   'P 1'
#
loop_
_entity.id
_entity.type
_entity.pdbx_description
1 polymer ?
#
loop_
_entity_poly.entity_id
_entity_poly.type
_entity_poly.pdbx_seq_one_letter_code
_entity_poly.pdbx_strand_id
1 'polypeptide(L)'
;MRKLLTLIPAVLLFLGACKKDTVIPPDPYFRNYFPASVGSYIVYDCDSIVYNDFTGGIDTFRFEIRELYESAFTDNAGRPAIRLERWKRPQGADWFLKDVWSLVKADLQIEKVEEDVRLIPLMFPVKKGKTWNMNALNAAGKREVEIIDAHEGFDTGFMQFDSTLTVQNTDPVNLVSEFRNTEVFAANTGLVYKQFKDVRYIIPTLQIKSGVIYTMRAKEIHIE
;
A
#
# COMPACT_ATOMS: atom_id res chain seq x y z
N MET A 1 12.16 -25.38 -79.30
CA MET A 1 12.98 -24.48 -78.45
C MET A 1 12.08 -23.83 -77.41
N ARG A 2 12.42 -24.04 -76.12
CA ARG A 2 12.09 -23.31 -74.87
C ARG A 2 11.27 -22.01 -75.05
N LYS A 3 10.30 -21.67 -74.19
CA LYS A 3 10.42 -21.48 -72.73
C LYS A 3 9.05 -21.61 -72.04
N LEU A 4 8.96 -22.42 -70.98
CA LEU A 4 7.83 -22.44 -70.05
C LEU A 4 8.20 -21.51 -68.87
N LEU A 5 7.41 -20.46 -68.64
CA LEU A 5 7.59 -19.52 -67.55
C LEU A 5 6.82 -20.05 -66.33
N THR A 6 7.49 -20.74 -65.41
CA THR A 6 6.91 -21.18 -64.13
C THR A 6 7.17 -20.13 -63.05
N LEU A 7 6.10 -19.47 -62.62
CA LEU A 7 6.06 -18.55 -61.48
C LEU A 7 6.07 -19.38 -60.19
N ILE A 8 7.09 -19.20 -59.33
CA ILE A 8 7.19 -19.86 -58.02
C ILE A 8 6.47 -18.98 -56.99
N PRO A 9 5.46 -19.47 -56.26
CA PRO A 9 4.93 -18.73 -55.11
C PRO A 9 5.86 -18.97 -53.91
N ALA A 10 6.50 -17.91 -53.44
CA ALA A 10 7.27 -17.92 -52.20
C ALA A 10 6.30 -18.00 -51.00
N VAL A 11 6.14 -19.20 -50.46
CA VAL A 11 5.44 -19.44 -49.20
C VAL A 11 6.33 -18.91 -48.07
N LEU A 12 5.99 -17.74 -47.53
CA LEU A 12 6.54 -17.25 -46.26
C LEU A 12 6.02 -18.15 -45.13
N LEU A 13 6.87 -19.05 -44.63
CA LEU A 13 6.66 -19.72 -43.35
C LEU A 13 6.85 -18.70 -42.22
N PHE A 14 5.74 -18.19 -41.68
CA PHE A 14 5.73 -17.56 -40.36
C PHE A 14 5.97 -18.64 -39.30
N LEU A 15 7.21 -18.79 -38.86
CA LEU A 15 7.53 -19.55 -37.66
C LEU A 15 7.00 -18.77 -36.45
N GLY A 16 5.81 -19.12 -35.99
CA GLY A 16 5.26 -18.67 -34.71
C GLY A 16 6.12 -19.17 -33.58
N ALA A 17 7.01 -18.31 -33.07
CA ALA A 17 7.74 -18.54 -31.83
C ALA A 17 6.76 -18.45 -30.66
N CYS A 18 6.10 -19.57 -30.36
CA CYS A 18 5.31 -19.75 -29.16
C CYS A 18 6.29 -19.69 -27.97
N LYS A 19 6.38 -18.54 -27.30
CA LYS A 19 7.07 -18.44 -26.01
C LYS A 19 6.31 -19.35 -25.05
N LYS A 20 7.00 -20.39 -24.53
CA LYS A 20 6.49 -21.14 -23.39
C LYS A 20 6.40 -20.15 -22.24
N ASP A 21 5.18 -19.82 -21.82
CA ASP A 21 4.95 -19.14 -20.56
C ASP A 21 5.50 -20.05 -19.45
N THR A 22 6.64 -19.65 -18.89
CA THR A 22 7.17 -20.26 -17.69
C THR A 22 6.20 -20.00 -16.56
N VAL A 23 5.48 -21.03 -16.13
CA VAL A 23 4.65 -20.99 -14.93
C VAL A 23 5.59 -20.83 -13.74
N ILE A 24 5.75 -19.61 -13.25
CA ILE A 24 6.48 -19.32 -12.01
C ILE A 24 5.61 -19.89 -10.88
N PRO A 25 6.12 -20.81 -10.04
CA PRO A 25 5.34 -21.33 -8.93
C PRO A 25 4.96 -20.18 -7.99
N PRO A 26 3.74 -20.17 -7.44
CA PRO A 26 3.30 -19.10 -6.56
C PRO A 26 4.24 -19.01 -5.34
N ASP A 27 4.59 -17.78 -4.96
CA ASP A 27 5.45 -17.54 -3.81
C ASP A 27 4.77 -18.07 -2.54
N PRO A 28 5.33 -19.07 -1.85
CA PRO A 28 4.70 -19.69 -0.67
C PRO A 28 4.56 -18.71 0.51
N TYR A 29 5.23 -17.56 0.46
CA TYR A 29 5.16 -16.52 1.48
C TYR A 29 4.16 -15.40 1.15
N PHE A 30 3.58 -15.41 -0.06
CA PHE A 30 2.69 -14.36 -0.56
C PHE A 30 3.30 -12.95 -0.50
N ARG A 31 4.59 -12.80 -0.85
CA ARG A 31 5.28 -11.49 -0.89
C ARG A 31 4.80 -10.58 -2.01
N ASN A 32 3.89 -11.06 -2.85
CA ASN A 32 3.26 -10.29 -3.90
C ASN A 32 2.21 -9.30 -3.38
N TYR A 33 1.76 -9.38 -2.13
CA TYR A 33 0.97 -8.31 -1.49
C TYR A 33 1.75 -7.01 -1.26
N PHE A 34 3.07 -7.03 -1.46
CA PHE A 34 3.90 -5.84 -1.42
C PHE A 34 4.95 -5.92 -2.54
N PRO A 35 4.55 -5.70 -3.81
CA PRO A 35 5.44 -5.89 -4.96
C PRO A 35 6.62 -4.90 -4.95
N ALA A 36 6.32 -3.61 -4.70
CA ALA A 36 7.27 -2.50 -4.63
C ALA A 36 8.17 -2.38 -5.88
N SER A 37 7.60 -2.56 -7.07
CA SER A 37 8.32 -2.40 -8.34
C SER A 37 8.63 -0.93 -8.59
N VAL A 38 9.90 -0.62 -8.87
CA VAL A 38 10.35 0.74 -9.23
C VAL A 38 9.61 1.21 -10.49
N GLY A 39 9.17 2.47 -10.48
CA GLY A 39 8.34 3.10 -11.51
C GLY A 39 6.83 2.94 -11.28
N SER A 40 6.41 1.99 -10.44
CA SER A 40 4.99 1.83 -10.08
C SER A 40 4.52 2.97 -9.16
N TYR A 41 3.25 3.33 -9.25
CA TYR A 41 2.64 4.29 -8.34
C TYR A 41 1.18 3.97 -8.03
N ILE A 42 0.71 4.48 -6.90
CA ILE A 42 -0.70 4.44 -6.49
C ILE A 42 -1.14 5.85 -6.13
N VAL A 43 -2.27 6.30 -6.69
CA VAL A 43 -2.96 7.53 -6.29
C VAL A 43 -4.15 7.18 -5.43
N TYR A 44 -4.31 7.90 -4.33
CA TYR A 44 -5.37 7.72 -3.36
C TYR A 44 -6.26 8.97 -3.29
N ASP A 45 -7.56 8.74 -3.28
CA ASP A 45 -8.56 9.71 -2.80
C ASP A 45 -8.54 9.73 -1.27
N CYS A 46 -8.39 10.92 -0.68
CA CYS A 46 -8.26 11.07 0.77
C CYS A 46 -9.31 12.02 1.36
N ASP A 47 -9.96 11.56 2.43
CA ASP A 47 -10.81 12.38 3.30
C ASP A 47 -10.18 12.41 4.71
N SER A 48 -10.16 13.58 5.35
CA SER A 48 -9.74 13.75 6.75
C SER A 48 -10.72 14.63 7.50
N ILE A 49 -11.06 14.25 8.73
CA ILE A 49 -11.88 15.03 9.66
C ILE A 49 -11.06 15.27 10.92
N VAL A 50 -10.89 16.53 11.30
CA VAL A 50 -10.14 16.95 12.48
C VAL A 50 -11.10 17.59 13.49
N TYR A 51 -11.09 17.08 14.71
CA TYR A 51 -11.89 17.57 15.83
C TYR A 51 -10.98 18.32 16.80
N ASN A 52 -11.23 19.61 16.98
CA ASN A 52 -10.42 20.49 17.82
C ASN A 52 -11.16 20.89 19.09
N ASP A 53 -10.69 20.38 20.24
CA ASP A 53 -11.28 20.66 21.55
C ASP A 53 -11.06 22.11 22.02
N PHE A 54 -10.01 22.78 21.53
CA PHE A 54 -9.72 24.16 21.94
C PHE A 54 -10.65 25.16 21.27
N THR A 55 -10.95 24.97 19.98
CA THR A 55 -11.85 25.85 19.23
C THR A 55 -13.29 25.37 19.18
N GLY A 56 -13.54 24.11 19.53
CA GLY A 56 -14.82 23.42 19.29
C GLY A 56 -15.11 23.17 17.81
N GLY A 57 -14.15 23.41 16.93
CA GLY A 57 -14.30 23.31 15.48
C GLY A 57 -14.16 21.87 14.97
N ILE A 58 -14.87 21.59 13.87
CA ILE A 58 -14.72 20.36 13.08
C ILE A 58 -14.33 20.78 11.67
N ASP A 59 -13.13 20.39 11.25
CA ASP A 59 -12.60 20.69 9.93
C ASP A 59 -12.59 19.42 9.07
N THR A 60 -13.04 19.54 7.82
CA THR A 60 -12.99 18.43 6.84
C THR A 60 -12.09 18.82 5.68
N PHE A 61 -11.18 17.93 5.32
CA PHE A 61 -10.22 18.12 4.24
C PHE A 61 -10.37 17.02 3.20
N ARG A 62 -10.30 17.43 1.93
CA ARG A 62 -10.20 16.53 0.78
C ARG A 62 -8.96 16.83 -0.03
N PHE A 63 -8.22 15.79 -0.36
CA PHE A 63 -6.98 15.87 -1.13
C PHE A 63 -6.66 14.51 -1.72
N GLU A 64 -5.63 14.47 -2.56
CA GLU A 64 -5.08 13.23 -3.08
C GLU A 64 -3.65 13.04 -2.59
N ILE A 65 -3.27 11.77 -2.47
CA ILE A 65 -1.90 11.33 -2.20
C ILE A 65 -1.46 10.45 -3.36
N ARG A 66 -0.21 10.59 -3.79
CA ARG A 66 0.43 9.64 -4.71
C ARG A 66 1.67 9.07 -4.04
N GLU A 67 1.75 7.76 -3.98
CA GLU A 67 2.96 7.04 -3.54
C GLU A 67 3.65 6.45 -4.77
N LEU A 68 4.86 6.93 -5.06
CA LEU A 68 5.68 6.53 -6.20
C LEU A 68 6.91 5.77 -5.70
N TYR A 69 7.08 4.52 -6.15
CA TYR A 69 8.30 3.75 -5.94
C TYR A 69 9.35 4.26 -6.94
N GLU A 70 10.08 5.31 -6.57
CA GLU A 70 10.80 6.16 -7.54
C GLU A 70 12.10 5.54 -8.03
N SER A 71 12.95 5.06 -7.12
CA SER A 71 14.26 4.49 -7.47
C SER A 71 14.72 3.41 -6.50
N ALA A 72 15.60 2.54 -6.97
CA ALA A 72 16.34 1.62 -6.12
C ALA A 72 17.66 2.25 -5.67
N PHE A 73 18.05 1.99 -4.43
CA PHE A 73 19.32 2.43 -3.86
C PHE A 73 19.83 1.40 -2.84
N THR A 74 21.04 1.61 -2.32
CA THR A 74 21.62 0.79 -1.25
C THR A 74 21.53 1.54 0.07
N ASP A 75 20.92 0.94 1.10
CA ASP A 75 20.82 1.58 2.41
C ASP A 75 22.16 1.59 3.17
N ASN A 76 22.19 2.28 4.32
CA ASN A 76 23.40 2.39 5.15
C ASN A 76 23.90 1.04 5.71
N ALA A 77 23.09 -0.02 5.64
CA ALA A 77 23.46 -1.38 6.03
C ALA A 77 23.91 -2.24 4.83
N GLY A 78 24.02 -1.66 3.63
CA GLY A 78 24.43 -2.37 2.41
C GLY A 78 23.32 -3.19 1.77
N ARG A 79 22.04 -2.95 2.12
CA ARG A 79 20.89 -3.72 1.63
C ARG A 79 20.19 -3.01 0.46
N PRO A 80 19.59 -3.74 -0.48
CA PRO A 80 18.71 -3.15 -1.49
C PRO A 80 17.53 -2.46 -0.83
N ALA A 81 17.30 -1.20 -1.20
CA ALA A 81 16.23 -0.37 -0.72
C ALA A 81 15.55 0.37 -1.88
N ILE A 82 14.34 0.86 -1.63
CA ILE A 82 13.56 1.63 -2.60
C ILE A 82 13.23 2.98 -1.98
N ARG A 83 13.45 4.05 -2.75
CA ARG A 83 12.98 5.39 -2.43
C ARG A 83 11.50 5.48 -2.75
N LEU A 84 10.69 5.75 -1.74
CA LEU A 84 9.25 5.94 -1.88
C LEU A 84 8.93 7.42 -1.73
N GLU A 85 8.46 8.05 -2.80
CA GLU A 85 8.05 9.45 -2.76
C GLU A 85 6.56 9.58 -2.54
N ARG A 86 6.18 10.39 -1.55
CA ARG A 86 4.80 10.71 -1.26
C ARG A 86 4.50 12.13 -1.70
N TRP A 87 3.67 12.24 -2.73
CA TRP A 87 3.19 13.51 -3.27
C TRP A 87 1.79 13.80 -2.74
N LYS A 88 1.47 15.07 -2.53
CA LYS A 88 0.14 15.52 -2.08
C LYS A 88 -0.42 16.55 -3.05
N ARG A 89 -1.72 16.44 -3.32
CA ARG A 89 -2.47 17.43 -4.12
C ARG A 89 -3.73 17.85 -3.37
N PRO A 90 -3.75 19.06 -2.78
CA PRO A 90 -4.97 19.68 -2.28
C PRO A 90 -5.97 19.90 -3.41
N GLN A 91 -7.26 20.02 -3.08
CA GLN A 91 -8.28 20.29 -4.09
C GLN A 91 -8.01 21.61 -4.82
N GLY A 92 -7.93 21.55 -6.15
CA GLY A 92 -7.69 22.73 -7.00
C GLY A 92 -6.25 23.25 -7.01
N ALA A 93 -5.29 22.49 -6.47
CA ALA A 93 -3.88 22.84 -6.47
C ALA A 93 -3.04 21.81 -7.25
N ASP A 94 -1.76 22.12 -7.46
CA ASP A 94 -0.79 21.22 -8.07
C ASP A 94 -0.23 20.20 -7.07
N TRP A 95 0.37 19.13 -7.59
CA TRP A 95 1.11 18.16 -6.81
C TRP A 95 2.36 18.81 -6.20
N PHE A 96 2.62 18.54 -4.93
CA PHE A 96 3.90 18.83 -4.30
C PHE A 96 4.44 17.61 -3.56
N LEU A 97 5.76 17.47 -3.54
CA LEU A 97 6.43 16.42 -2.80
C LEU A 97 6.26 16.69 -1.29
N LYS A 98 5.58 15.78 -0.60
CA LYS A 98 5.22 15.92 0.81
C LYS A 98 6.22 15.22 1.71
N ASP A 99 6.51 13.96 1.43
CA ASP A 99 7.41 13.11 2.22
C ASP A 99 8.28 12.25 1.29
N VAL A 100 9.48 11.89 1.75
CA VAL A 100 10.35 10.91 1.11
C VAL A 100 10.68 9.84 2.12
N TRP A 101 10.31 8.61 1.80
CA TRP A 101 10.48 7.45 2.66
C TRP A 101 11.40 6.44 2.00
N SER A 102 11.84 5.44 2.79
CA SER A 102 12.58 4.31 2.26
C SER A 102 11.92 2.99 2.62
N LEU A 103 12.06 2.02 1.73
CA LEU A 103 11.51 0.68 1.87
C LEU A 103 12.62 -0.35 1.70
N VAL A 104 12.64 -1.36 2.56
CA VAL A 104 13.45 -2.57 2.38
C VAL A 104 12.51 -3.77 2.37
N LYS A 105 12.56 -4.55 1.30
CA LYS A 105 11.82 -5.81 1.19
C LYS A 105 12.74 -6.96 1.59
N ALA A 106 12.65 -7.36 2.85
CA ALA A 106 13.38 -8.51 3.37
C ALA A 106 12.58 -9.81 3.14
N ASP A 107 13.20 -10.96 3.43
CA ASP A 107 12.58 -12.27 3.19
C ASP A 107 11.30 -12.49 4.00
N LEU A 108 11.28 -12.03 5.25
CA LEU A 108 10.20 -12.28 6.20
C LEU A 108 9.38 -11.03 6.54
N GLN A 109 9.75 -9.86 6.04
CA GLN A 109 9.08 -8.61 6.40
C GLN A 109 9.33 -7.48 5.41
N ILE A 110 8.45 -6.50 5.43
CA ILE A 110 8.68 -5.18 4.86
C ILE A 110 9.18 -4.27 5.97
N GLU A 111 10.25 -3.52 5.71
CA GLU A 111 10.68 -2.41 6.55
C GLU A 111 10.39 -1.12 5.82
N LYS A 112 9.78 -0.16 6.51
CA LYS A 112 9.50 1.18 5.97
C LYS A 112 10.02 2.22 6.93
N VAL A 113 10.78 3.19 6.43
CA VAL A 113 11.24 4.33 7.23
C VAL A 113 10.39 5.54 6.88
N GLU A 114 9.56 5.96 7.84
CA GLU A 114 8.70 7.15 7.77
C GLU A 114 9.19 8.15 8.84
N GLU A 115 9.49 9.40 8.48
CA GLU A 115 9.96 10.43 9.43
C GLU A 115 11.08 9.95 10.37
N ASP A 116 12.10 9.30 9.82
CA ASP A 116 13.23 8.66 10.54
C ASP A 116 12.85 7.52 11.50
N VAL A 117 11.61 7.04 11.47
CA VAL A 117 11.13 5.88 12.25
C VAL A 117 11.01 4.65 11.36
N ARG A 118 11.78 3.61 11.69
CA ARG A 118 11.70 2.31 10.99
C ARG A 118 10.55 1.46 11.55
N LEU A 119 9.59 1.15 10.71
CA LEU A 119 8.39 0.36 11.00
C LEU A 119 8.40 -0.95 10.22
N ILE A 120 7.69 -1.96 10.75
CA ILE A 120 7.37 -3.20 10.04
C ILE A 120 5.88 -3.18 9.68
N PRO A 121 5.48 -2.63 8.51
CA PRO A 121 4.07 -2.58 8.12
C PRO A 121 3.48 -3.95 7.74
N LEU A 122 4.30 -4.93 7.35
CA LEU A 122 3.83 -6.24 6.92
C LEU A 122 4.86 -7.33 7.21
N MET A 123 4.40 -8.51 7.64
CA MET A 123 5.23 -9.68 7.92
C MET A 123 4.79 -10.92 7.13
N PHE A 124 5.76 -11.66 6.59
CA PHE A 124 5.58 -12.87 5.79
C PHE A 124 5.92 -14.15 6.58
N PRO A 125 5.31 -15.32 6.26
CA PRO A 125 4.22 -15.50 5.30
C PRO A 125 2.94 -14.80 5.75
N VAL A 126 2.13 -14.36 4.79
CA VAL A 126 0.79 -13.80 5.05
C VAL A 126 -0.12 -14.93 5.54
N LYS A 127 -0.75 -14.73 6.71
CA LYS A 127 -1.70 -15.66 7.30
C LYS A 127 -2.61 -14.92 8.28
N LYS A 128 -3.93 -15.16 8.20
CA LYS A 128 -4.89 -14.65 9.19
C LYS A 128 -4.51 -15.07 10.62
N GLY A 129 -4.63 -14.15 11.57
CA GLY A 129 -4.25 -14.31 12.98
C GLY A 129 -2.76 -14.13 13.26
N LYS A 130 -1.94 -13.80 12.26
CA LYS A 130 -0.52 -13.53 12.46
C LYS A 130 -0.33 -12.16 13.10
N THR A 131 0.43 -12.14 14.20
CA THR A 131 0.76 -10.91 14.93
C THR A 131 2.26 -10.64 14.94
N TRP A 132 2.63 -9.35 15.04
CA TRP A 132 4.03 -8.93 15.24
C TRP A 132 4.11 -7.57 15.93
N ASN A 133 5.30 -7.22 16.40
CA ASN A 133 5.60 -5.87 16.89
C ASN A 133 6.02 -4.96 15.73
N MET A 134 5.15 -4.03 15.32
CA MET A 134 5.43 -3.04 14.27
C MET A 134 6.65 -2.16 14.59
N ASN A 135 6.93 -1.96 15.88
CA ASN A 135 8.06 -1.15 16.37
C ASN A 135 9.32 -1.95 16.70
N ALA A 136 9.42 -3.22 16.28
CA ALA A 136 10.53 -4.08 16.66
C ALA A 136 11.93 -3.56 16.25
N LEU A 137 11.99 -2.61 15.31
CA LEU A 137 13.24 -2.04 14.78
C LEU A 137 13.43 -0.55 15.14
N ASN A 138 12.69 -0.02 16.10
CA ASN A 138 12.82 1.36 16.54
C ASN A 138 12.74 1.48 18.08
N ALA A 139 12.90 2.70 18.59
CA ALA A 139 12.97 2.97 20.02
C ALA A 139 11.59 3.15 20.69
N ALA A 140 10.49 3.12 19.94
CA ALA A 140 9.15 3.25 20.49
C ALA A 140 8.72 1.96 21.23
N GLY A 141 7.70 2.10 22.10
CA GLY A 141 7.15 0.96 22.82
C GLY A 141 6.57 -0.12 21.89
N LYS A 142 6.46 -1.36 22.40
CA LYS A 142 5.86 -2.48 21.67
C LYS A 142 4.49 -2.08 21.12
N ARG A 143 4.32 -2.23 19.81
CA ARG A 143 3.06 -1.99 19.10
C ARG A 143 2.66 -3.26 18.37
N GLU A 144 1.78 -4.04 18.97
CA GLU A 144 1.29 -5.28 18.37
C GLU A 144 0.26 -4.97 17.27
N VAL A 145 0.41 -5.63 16.12
CA VAL A 145 -0.50 -5.53 14.97
C VAL A 145 -0.82 -6.94 14.47
N GLU A 146 -1.93 -7.09 13.76
CA GLU A 146 -2.46 -8.40 13.34
C GLU A 146 -2.94 -8.40 11.88
N ILE A 147 -2.73 -9.49 11.15
CA ILE A 147 -3.49 -9.76 9.92
C ILE A 147 -4.85 -10.34 10.30
N ILE A 148 -5.91 -9.54 10.19
CA ILE A 148 -7.27 -9.94 10.57
C ILE A 148 -8.01 -10.68 9.45
N ASP A 149 -7.64 -10.43 8.19
CA ASP A 149 -8.19 -11.09 7.01
C ASP A 149 -7.10 -11.26 5.94
N ALA A 150 -7.19 -12.34 5.16
CA ALA A 150 -6.22 -12.66 4.11
C ALA A 150 -6.90 -13.43 2.98
N HIS A 151 -6.51 -13.12 1.74
CA HIS A 151 -7.03 -13.70 0.50
C HIS A 151 -8.51 -13.42 0.22
N GLU A 152 -9.04 -12.32 0.75
CA GLU A 152 -10.44 -11.91 0.57
C GLU A 152 -10.56 -10.77 -0.45
N GLY A 153 -11.72 -10.67 -1.11
CA GLY A 153 -12.02 -9.56 -2.00
C GLY A 153 -12.21 -8.23 -1.26
N PHE A 154 -11.88 -7.12 -1.89
CA PHE A 154 -12.06 -5.79 -1.30
C PHE A 154 -12.41 -4.74 -2.36
N ASP A 155 -13.34 -3.85 -2.01
CA ASP A 155 -13.77 -2.72 -2.84
C ASP A 155 -13.30 -1.40 -2.20
N THR A 156 -12.51 -0.61 -2.93
CA THR A 156 -12.13 0.72 -2.45
C THR A 156 -13.21 1.77 -2.67
N GLY A 157 -14.29 1.43 -3.38
CA GLY A 157 -15.30 2.33 -3.94
C GLY A 157 -14.91 2.91 -5.30
N PHE A 158 -13.66 2.71 -5.73
CA PHE A 158 -13.15 3.10 -7.05
C PHE A 158 -12.71 1.89 -7.87
N MET A 159 -12.18 0.86 -7.22
CA MET A 159 -11.61 -0.34 -7.84
C MET A 159 -11.92 -1.57 -6.99
N GLN A 160 -12.07 -2.71 -7.66
CA GLN A 160 -12.26 -4.03 -7.04
C GLN A 160 -10.97 -4.82 -7.06
N PHE A 161 -10.71 -5.55 -5.98
CA PHE A 161 -9.56 -6.44 -5.83
C PHE A 161 -10.04 -7.81 -5.40
N ASP A 162 -9.62 -8.85 -6.13
CA ASP A 162 -10.06 -10.23 -5.88
C ASP A 162 -9.37 -10.87 -4.67
N SER A 163 -8.18 -10.38 -4.31
CA SER A 163 -7.39 -10.95 -3.22
C SER A 163 -6.60 -9.87 -2.48
N THR A 164 -6.96 -9.67 -1.22
CA THR A 164 -6.37 -8.68 -0.32
C THR A 164 -6.00 -9.28 1.03
N LEU A 165 -5.16 -8.59 1.78
CA LEU A 165 -4.92 -8.83 3.20
C LEU A 165 -5.23 -7.55 3.97
N THR A 166 -5.76 -7.70 5.19
CA THR A 166 -6.07 -6.60 6.08
C THR A 166 -5.21 -6.69 7.32
N VAL A 167 -4.37 -5.68 7.54
CA VAL A 167 -3.60 -5.48 8.77
C VAL A 167 -4.37 -4.51 9.67
N GLN A 168 -4.56 -4.88 10.93
CA GLN A 168 -5.17 -4.04 11.94
C GLN A 168 -4.21 -3.74 13.08
N ASN A 169 -4.22 -2.49 13.48
CA ASN A 169 -3.50 -1.95 14.61
C ASN A 169 -4.49 -1.16 15.47
N THR A 170 -4.80 -1.63 16.67
CA THR A 170 -5.80 -1.00 17.54
C THR A 170 -5.33 -1.00 18.99
N ASP A 171 -5.82 -0.05 19.77
CA ASP A 171 -5.68 -0.12 21.23
C ASP A 171 -6.80 -0.97 21.84
N PRO A 172 -6.61 -1.51 23.06
CA PRO A 172 -7.70 -2.10 23.81
C PRO A 172 -8.89 -1.14 23.91
N VAL A 173 -10.11 -1.70 23.86
CA VAL A 173 -11.35 -0.92 23.93
C VAL A 173 -11.33 -0.04 25.19
N ASN A 174 -11.55 1.26 24.98
CA ASN A 174 -11.59 2.26 26.03
C ASN A 174 -12.83 3.15 25.81
N LEU A 175 -13.49 3.55 26.89
CA LEU A 175 -14.66 4.43 26.83
C LEU A 175 -14.28 5.86 26.41
N VAL A 176 -13.10 6.32 26.79
CA VAL A 176 -12.65 7.71 26.67
C VAL A 176 -11.90 7.97 25.36
N SER A 177 -11.32 6.94 24.76
CA SER A 177 -10.52 7.09 23.53
C SER A 177 -10.59 5.86 22.65
N GLU A 178 -10.37 6.06 21.35
CA GLU A 178 -10.29 4.97 20.39
C GLU A 178 -9.13 5.24 19.44
N PHE A 179 -8.24 4.26 19.33
CA PHE A 179 -7.22 4.19 18.30
C PHE A 179 -7.46 2.97 17.43
N ARG A 180 -7.52 3.19 16.11
CA ARG A 180 -7.61 2.14 15.09
C ARG A 180 -6.92 2.60 13.82
N ASN A 181 -5.99 1.80 13.32
CA ASN A 181 -5.39 1.92 12.01
C ASN A 181 -5.58 0.59 11.27
N THR A 182 -6.30 0.64 10.15
CA THR A 182 -6.60 -0.51 9.29
C THR A 182 -5.97 -0.26 7.93
N GLU A 183 -5.18 -1.20 7.45
CA GLU A 183 -4.49 -1.12 6.16
C GLU A 183 -4.82 -2.37 5.34
N VAL A 184 -5.26 -2.18 4.09
CA VAL A 184 -5.58 -3.29 3.18
C VAL A 184 -4.58 -3.28 2.04
N PHE A 185 -3.93 -4.41 1.82
CA PHE A 185 -2.97 -4.59 0.74
C PHE A 185 -3.51 -5.58 -0.28
N ALA A 186 -3.51 -5.21 -1.55
CA ALA A 186 -3.92 -6.08 -2.65
C ALA A 186 -2.73 -6.81 -3.27
N ALA A 187 -2.96 -8.05 -3.68
CA ALA A 187 -1.98 -8.86 -4.38
C ALA A 187 -1.53 -8.17 -5.67
N ASN A 188 -0.21 -8.13 -5.90
CA ASN A 188 0.46 -7.48 -7.03
C ASN A 188 0.27 -5.95 -7.10
N THR A 189 -0.22 -5.31 -6.04
CA THR A 189 -0.42 -3.85 -6.00
C THR A 189 0.24 -3.21 -4.79
N GLY A 190 0.04 -3.75 -3.58
CA GLY A 190 0.45 -3.08 -2.34
C GLY A 190 -0.74 -2.45 -1.62
N LEU A 191 -0.50 -1.39 -0.84
CA LEU A 191 -1.53 -0.71 -0.05
C LEU A 191 -2.60 -0.11 -0.96
N VAL A 192 -3.86 -0.53 -0.81
CA VAL A 192 -4.99 -0.03 -1.61
C VAL A 192 -6.03 0.72 -0.78
N TYR A 193 -6.01 0.53 0.54
CA TYR A 193 -6.90 1.23 1.46
C TYR A 193 -6.24 1.44 2.81
N LYS A 194 -6.53 2.58 3.42
CA LYS A 194 -6.16 2.88 4.80
C LYS A 194 -7.30 3.60 5.50
N GLN A 195 -7.63 3.19 6.72
CA GLN A 195 -8.48 3.94 7.63
C GLN A 195 -7.73 4.15 8.95
N PHE A 196 -7.61 5.39 9.36
CA PHE A 196 -6.99 5.79 10.61
C PHE A 196 -7.99 6.57 11.46
N LYS A 197 -8.08 6.22 12.73
CA LYS A 197 -8.93 6.87 13.71
C LYS A 197 -8.15 6.94 15.02
N ASP A 198 -7.95 8.16 15.50
CA ASP A 198 -7.40 8.43 16.83
C ASP A 198 -8.22 9.56 17.44
N VAL A 199 -9.16 9.21 18.32
CA VAL A 199 -10.14 10.15 18.85
C VAL A 199 -10.34 9.98 20.35
N ARG A 200 -10.78 11.06 21.00
CA ARG A 200 -11.24 11.09 22.39
C ARG A 200 -12.71 11.45 22.44
N TYR A 201 -13.43 10.89 23.41
CA TYR A 201 -14.87 11.05 23.57
C TYR A 201 -15.23 11.88 24.80
N ILE A 202 -16.39 12.54 24.72
CA ILE A 202 -17.10 13.11 25.87
C ILE A 202 -17.93 12.00 26.51
N ILE A 203 -17.77 11.80 27.82
CA ILE A 203 -18.56 10.81 28.58
C ILE A 203 -19.71 11.52 29.31
N PRO A 204 -20.95 11.00 29.27
CA PRO A 204 -21.39 9.73 28.67
C PRO A 204 -21.95 9.85 27.24
N THR A 205 -21.90 11.02 26.60
CA THR A 205 -22.56 11.27 25.31
C THR A 205 -21.93 10.53 24.12
N LEU A 206 -20.68 10.07 24.27
CA LEU A 206 -19.86 9.42 23.24
C LEU A 206 -19.64 10.29 21.98
N GLN A 207 -19.86 11.59 22.10
CA GLN A 207 -19.49 12.54 21.05
C GLN A 207 -17.96 12.68 21.00
N ILE A 208 -17.41 12.81 19.79
CA ILE A 208 -15.97 13.03 19.62
C ILE A 208 -15.64 14.43 20.16
N LYS A 209 -14.77 14.45 21.17
CA LYS A 209 -14.21 15.64 21.80
C LYS A 209 -13.05 16.21 20.96
N SER A 210 -12.13 15.35 20.57
CA SER A 210 -10.96 15.70 19.76
C SER A 210 -10.40 14.50 19.02
N GLY A 211 -9.57 14.77 18.03
CA GLY A 211 -8.83 13.74 17.31
C GLY A 211 -8.94 13.86 15.80
N VAL A 212 -8.55 12.80 15.11
CA VAL A 212 -8.51 12.73 13.65
C VAL A 212 -9.12 11.43 13.16
N ILE A 213 -9.92 11.54 12.11
CA ILE A 213 -10.38 10.41 11.29
C ILE A 213 -9.86 10.65 9.88
N TYR A 214 -9.20 9.66 9.30
CA TYR A 214 -8.55 9.77 7.99
C TYR A 214 -8.79 8.49 7.18
N THR A 215 -9.10 8.64 5.89
CA THR A 215 -9.25 7.53 4.96
C THR A 215 -8.45 7.77 3.69
N MET A 216 -7.81 6.72 3.17
CA MET A 216 -7.18 6.65 1.84
C MET A 216 -7.81 5.52 1.05
N ARG A 217 -8.22 5.80 -0.19
CA ARG A 217 -8.77 4.79 -1.10
C ARG A 217 -8.03 4.88 -2.42
N ALA A 218 -7.38 3.80 -2.85
CA ALA A 218 -6.74 3.78 -4.16
C ALA A 218 -7.79 4.07 -5.23
N LYS A 219 -7.48 5.02 -6.12
CA LYS A 219 -8.33 5.47 -7.23
C LYS A 219 -7.66 5.33 -8.60
N GLU A 220 -6.34 5.23 -8.64
CA GLU A 220 -5.55 5.04 -9.85
C GLU A 220 -4.27 4.28 -9.48
N ILE A 221 -3.86 3.34 -10.34
CA ILE A 221 -2.69 2.48 -10.14
C ILE A 221 -1.94 2.37 -11.47
N HIS A 222 -0.61 2.45 -11.40
CA HIS A 222 0.30 2.09 -12.48
C HIS A 222 1.31 1.06 -11.94
N ILE A 223 1.45 -0.07 -12.64
CA ILE A 223 2.41 -1.12 -12.32
C ILE A 223 3.33 -1.31 -13.53
N GLU A 224 4.64 -1.26 -13.29
CA GLU A 224 5.69 -1.57 -14.28
C GLU A 224 5.86 -3.08 -14.50
#